data_AF-A0AAV9Z0D2-F1
#
_entry.id   AF-A0AAV9Z0D2-F1
#
_cell.length_a   1.000
_cell.length_b   1.000
_cell.length_c   1.000
_cell.angle_alpha   90.00
_cell.angle_beta   90.00
_cell.angle_gamma   90.00
#
_symmetry.space_group_name_H-M   'P 1'
#
loop_
_entity.id
_entity.type
_entity.pdbx_description
1 polymer ?
#
loop_
_entity_poly.entity_id
_entity_poly.type
_entity_poly.pdbx_seq_one_letter_code
_entity_poly.pdbx_strand_id
1 'polypeptide(L)'
;MRALSALPLDDDVLDRIFTFCPTFTTLQSLILVSKAFYTVYQTHPRSITRAVAYNIVGPALPQALRAIRYPYGDDEVEPGDREYHKEDPDTMATTCPEEHEPSVITAEEKMELQENARMVQSLEDVYSLTQKDRTSATSVLTPEESWRFRRAMYRIMLYCRLFPGDRYTLDDIEELEEEGIKQIQKQRTAVLAEYPTDELLQLYAVVRFLRGILEHVIGDEELATNLAQLFLSLGPESILDAYEDRNYDILEDLLGYSILEEDGDTPLYIGYFSTPLNNIWAARKVTAPPKEEEPATKYILDEIIGANDTCSQCPSLGGLKLITSANWHRVDLQPTQFLKSHLKQTYSISHPFSQAVDKLRLEHAAATREENKRSYPGFKLDFDDDNDGDNDIRTYLPPQLAQFLPDFNKLVDNDPTRTSPAPFYAAVFATPKPSEWDEWTQDKSYCQSCFNRFFEENAWRWYLREKIEGGWNPPEDCWYGYNCKTMVHKQAHADSKNHLCVPTRGGP
;
A
#
# COMPACT_ATOMS: atom_id res chain seq x y z
N MET A 1 -26.99 32.39 -34.82
CA MET A 1 -26.24 33.67 -34.87
C MET A 1 -24.89 33.42 -34.20
N ARG A 2 -23.79 33.42 -34.96
CA ARG A 2 -22.43 33.22 -34.41
C ARG A 2 -22.08 34.41 -33.53
N ALA A 3 -22.14 34.23 -32.22
CA ALA A 3 -21.60 35.20 -31.28
C ALA A 3 -20.06 35.10 -31.31
N LEU A 4 -19.42 36.26 -31.16
CA LEU A 4 -17.98 36.50 -31.28
C LEU A 4 -17.14 35.76 -30.21
N SER A 5 -16.96 34.45 -30.32
CA SER A 5 -15.78 33.78 -29.80
C SER A 5 -14.74 33.73 -30.92
N ALA A 6 -13.51 34.15 -30.66
CA ALA A 6 -12.41 34.12 -31.62
C ALA A 6 -11.90 32.68 -31.89
N LEU A 7 -12.54 31.67 -31.30
CA LEU A 7 -12.19 30.26 -31.43
C LEU A 7 -12.90 29.66 -32.65
N PRO A 8 -12.18 29.08 -33.62
CA PRO A 8 -12.75 28.51 -34.83
C PRO A 8 -13.32 27.10 -34.59
N LEU A 9 -13.91 26.84 -33.41
CA LEU A 9 -14.48 25.55 -33.02
C LEU A 9 -15.96 25.74 -32.69
N ASP A 10 -16.79 24.82 -33.16
CA ASP A 10 -18.21 24.77 -32.82
C ASP A 10 -18.40 24.27 -31.37
N ASP A 11 -19.50 24.66 -30.73
CA ASP A 11 -19.78 24.40 -29.31
C ASP A 11 -19.87 22.89 -28.99
N ASP A 12 -20.32 22.08 -29.95
CA ASP A 12 -20.41 20.62 -29.83
C ASP A 12 -19.02 19.94 -29.79
N VAL A 13 -18.06 20.47 -30.54
CA VAL A 13 -16.66 20.03 -30.49
C VAL A 13 -16.04 20.39 -29.14
N LEU A 14 -16.32 21.58 -28.62
CA LEU A 14 -15.85 22.01 -27.30
C LEU A 14 -16.47 21.17 -26.17
N ASP A 15 -17.78 20.92 -26.22
CA ASP A 15 -18.48 20.01 -25.28
C ASP A 15 -17.81 18.63 -25.26
N ARG A 16 -17.56 18.06 -26.46
CA ARG A 16 -16.89 16.77 -26.58
C ARG A 16 -15.47 16.80 -26.01
N ILE A 17 -14.69 17.84 -26.26
CA ILE A 17 -13.35 18.00 -25.67
C ILE A 17 -13.42 18.03 -24.14
N PHE A 18 -14.40 18.73 -23.56
CA PHE A 18 -14.54 18.82 -22.10
C PHE A 18 -14.85 17.46 -21.47
N THR A 19 -15.59 16.58 -22.17
CA THR A 19 -15.84 15.21 -21.69
C THR A 19 -14.59 14.33 -21.59
N PHE A 20 -13.46 14.73 -22.20
CA PHE A 20 -12.18 14.02 -22.12
C PHE A 20 -11.22 14.61 -21.09
N CYS A 21 -11.62 15.62 -20.30
CA CYS A 21 -10.78 16.09 -19.21
C CYS A 21 -10.53 14.94 -18.20
N PRO A 22 -9.26 14.68 -17.83
CA PRO A 22 -8.91 13.54 -16.98
C PRO A 22 -9.27 13.78 -15.50
N THR A 23 -9.40 15.05 -15.07
CA THR A 23 -9.69 15.41 -13.69
C THR A 23 -10.60 16.64 -13.61
N PHE A 24 -11.27 16.85 -12.48
CA PHE A 24 -12.03 18.08 -12.24
C PHE A 24 -11.14 19.32 -12.22
N THR A 25 -9.90 19.22 -11.74
CA THR A 25 -8.90 20.31 -11.78
C THR A 25 -8.56 20.71 -13.22
N THR A 26 -8.40 19.73 -14.12
CA THR A 26 -8.17 20.00 -15.55
C THR A 26 -9.38 20.67 -16.19
N LEU A 27 -10.60 20.19 -15.88
CA LEU A 27 -11.83 20.82 -16.35
C LEU A 27 -11.97 22.26 -15.84
N GLN A 28 -11.73 22.50 -14.55
CA GLN A 28 -11.77 23.83 -13.94
C GLN A 28 -10.76 24.77 -14.59
N SER A 29 -9.51 24.32 -14.78
CA SER A 29 -8.49 25.10 -15.48
C SER A 29 -8.94 25.45 -16.90
N LEU A 30 -9.53 24.49 -17.62
CA LEU A 30 -10.00 24.67 -18.99
C LEU A 30 -11.12 25.70 -19.09
N ILE A 31 -12.16 25.62 -18.25
CA ILE A 31 -13.29 26.56 -18.30
C ILE A 31 -12.89 27.99 -17.88
N LEU A 32 -11.79 28.14 -17.13
CA LEU A 32 -11.23 29.44 -16.74
C LEU A 32 -10.39 30.11 -17.84
N VAL A 33 -10.03 29.38 -18.92
CA VAL A 33 -9.22 29.93 -20.02
C VAL A 33 -9.94 31.04 -20.78
N SER A 34 -11.24 30.89 -21.05
CA SER A 34 -12.02 31.88 -21.81
C SER A 34 -13.51 31.87 -21.48
N LYS A 35 -14.17 33.01 -21.70
CA LYS A 35 -15.64 33.12 -21.56
C LYS A 35 -16.40 32.17 -22.49
N ALA A 36 -15.85 31.90 -23.68
CA ALA A 36 -16.46 30.98 -24.64
C ALA A 36 -16.49 29.55 -24.06
N PHE A 37 -15.37 29.09 -23.50
CA PHE A 37 -15.28 27.77 -22.87
C PHE A 37 -16.22 27.66 -21.67
N TYR A 38 -16.25 28.68 -20.82
CA TYR A 38 -17.18 28.73 -19.70
C TYR A 38 -18.65 28.67 -20.16
N THR A 39 -19.01 29.36 -21.26
CA THR A 39 -20.38 29.35 -21.80
C THR A 39 -20.79 27.96 -22.30
N VAL A 40 -19.90 27.25 -22.99
CA VAL A 40 -20.15 25.86 -23.40
C VAL A 40 -20.37 24.97 -22.19
N TYR A 41 -19.50 25.07 -21.17
CA TYR A 41 -19.66 24.31 -19.93
C TYR A 41 -20.98 24.62 -19.22
N GLN A 42 -21.38 25.89 -19.13
CA GLN A 42 -22.65 26.29 -18.52
C GLN A 42 -23.87 25.73 -19.26
N THR A 43 -23.74 25.39 -20.55
CA THR A 43 -24.83 24.80 -21.33
C THR A 43 -25.04 23.31 -20.98
N HIS A 44 -23.95 22.59 -20.65
CA HIS A 44 -23.99 21.14 -20.38
C HIS A 44 -23.23 20.70 -19.10
N PRO A 45 -23.38 21.38 -17.95
CA PRO A 45 -22.49 21.17 -16.81
C PRO A 45 -22.62 19.77 -16.22
N ARG A 46 -23.83 19.19 -16.22
CA ARG A 46 -24.10 17.85 -15.69
C ARG A 46 -23.45 16.75 -16.52
N SER A 47 -23.62 16.81 -17.85
CA SER A 47 -23.05 15.84 -18.78
C SER A 47 -21.52 15.85 -18.73
N ILE A 48 -20.93 17.05 -18.83
CA ILE A 48 -19.48 17.23 -18.79
C ILE A 48 -18.91 16.76 -17.44
N THR A 49 -19.51 17.21 -16.32
CA THR A 49 -19.02 16.83 -14.99
C THR A 49 -19.11 15.32 -14.77
N ARG A 50 -20.22 14.67 -15.19
CA ARG A 50 -20.35 13.22 -15.09
C ARG A 50 -19.34 12.48 -15.96
N ALA A 51 -19.05 12.97 -17.17
CA ALA A 51 -18.04 12.38 -18.03
C ALA A 51 -16.64 12.47 -17.40
N VAL A 52 -16.30 13.61 -16.80
CA VAL A 52 -15.02 13.75 -16.06
C VAL A 52 -14.98 12.83 -14.84
N ALA A 53 -16.08 12.70 -14.09
CA ALA A 53 -16.18 11.75 -12.99
C ALA A 53 -15.97 10.30 -13.48
N TYR A 54 -16.52 9.96 -14.64
CA TYR A 54 -16.32 8.66 -15.29
C TYR A 54 -14.86 8.45 -15.73
N ASN A 55 -14.16 9.48 -16.20
CA ASN A 55 -12.74 9.36 -16.55
C ASN A 55 -11.85 9.09 -15.32
N ILE A 56 -12.24 9.61 -14.14
CA ILE A 56 -11.53 9.41 -12.88
C ILE A 56 -11.80 8.00 -12.32
N VAL A 57 -13.08 7.63 -12.19
CA VAL A 57 -13.50 6.42 -11.49
C VAL A 57 -13.59 5.20 -12.42
N GLY A 58 -13.90 5.43 -13.69
CA GLY A 58 -14.24 4.41 -14.66
C GLY A 58 -15.71 3.96 -14.56
N PRO A 59 -16.04 2.76 -15.07
CA PRO A 59 -17.40 2.21 -15.07
C PRO A 59 -17.99 1.96 -13.67
N ALA A 60 -17.18 2.03 -12.61
CA ALA A 60 -17.63 1.92 -11.22
C ALA A 60 -18.20 3.24 -10.63
N LEU A 61 -18.40 4.28 -11.46
CA LEU A 61 -18.92 5.58 -11.02
C LEU A 61 -20.23 5.50 -10.20
N PRO A 62 -21.25 4.67 -10.56
CA PRO A 62 -22.46 4.56 -9.76
C PRO A 62 -22.19 4.09 -8.33
N GLN A 63 -21.24 3.17 -8.13
CA GLN A 63 -20.87 2.66 -6.81
C GLN A 63 -20.06 3.69 -6.02
N ALA A 64 -19.16 4.43 -6.68
CA ALA A 64 -18.41 5.51 -6.04
C ALA A 64 -19.33 6.65 -5.57
N LEU A 65 -20.27 7.09 -6.41
CA LEU A 65 -21.27 8.10 -6.03
C LEU A 65 -22.16 7.62 -4.88
N ARG A 66 -22.52 6.34 -4.87
CA ARG A 66 -23.28 5.74 -3.76
C ARG A 66 -22.49 5.77 -2.45
N ALA A 67 -21.18 5.50 -2.50
CA ALA A 67 -20.32 5.52 -1.33
C ALA A 67 -20.19 6.93 -0.71
N ILE A 68 -19.94 7.97 -1.52
CA ILE A 68 -19.74 9.35 -1.04
C ILE A 68 -21.03 10.03 -0.56
N ARG A 69 -22.17 9.64 -1.13
CA ARG A 69 -23.46 10.21 -0.74
C ARG A 69 -24.01 9.64 0.56
N TYR A 70 -23.29 8.69 1.17
CA TYR A 70 -23.65 8.09 2.44
C TYR A 70 -22.84 8.69 3.61
N PRO A 71 -23.47 9.02 4.75
CA PRO A 71 -24.91 9.09 4.96
C PRO A 71 -25.51 10.27 4.18
N TYR A 72 -26.77 10.17 3.76
CA TYR A 72 -27.45 11.34 3.21
C TYR A 72 -27.39 12.44 4.26
N GLY A 73 -26.65 13.50 3.97
CA GLY A 73 -26.70 14.70 4.78
C GLY A 73 -28.12 15.23 4.70
N ASP A 74 -28.90 15.10 5.77
CA ASP A 74 -29.88 16.13 6.04
C ASP A 74 -29.03 17.39 6.30
N ASP A 75 -29.07 18.34 5.36
CA ASP A 75 -28.39 19.64 5.42
C ASP A 75 -28.76 20.46 6.69
N GLU A 76 -29.60 19.92 7.57
CA GLU A 76 -30.15 20.57 8.77
C GLU A 76 -29.61 20.02 10.10
N VAL A 77 -28.77 18.97 10.12
CA VAL A 77 -28.27 18.40 11.38
C VAL A 77 -26.88 18.96 11.73
N GLU A 78 -26.77 19.68 12.85
CA GLU A 78 -25.49 20.21 13.33
C GLU A 78 -24.45 19.09 13.51
N PRO A 79 -23.16 19.32 13.22
CA PRO A 79 -22.12 18.28 13.25
C PRO A 79 -21.97 17.52 14.58
N GLY A 80 -22.45 18.08 15.70
CA GLY A 80 -22.46 17.44 17.02
C GLY A 80 -23.72 16.64 17.35
N ASP A 81 -24.80 16.81 16.58
CA ASP A 81 -26.11 16.18 16.77
C ASP A 81 -26.45 15.20 15.64
N ARG A 82 -25.45 14.71 14.90
CA ARG A 82 -25.60 13.53 14.02
C ARG A 82 -25.90 12.30 14.90
N GLU A 83 -27.09 12.27 15.48
CA GLU A 83 -27.70 11.11 16.06
C GLU A 83 -27.85 10.13 14.89
N TYR A 84 -26.82 9.30 14.69
CA TYR A 84 -26.69 8.36 13.57
C TYR A 84 -28.06 7.78 13.25
N HIS A 85 -28.68 8.30 12.19
CA HIS A 85 -30.05 7.97 11.89
C HIS A 85 -30.14 6.44 11.85
N LYS A 86 -31.01 5.89 12.69
CA LYS A 86 -31.39 4.47 12.67
C LYS A 86 -32.20 4.21 11.40
N GLU A 87 -31.66 4.55 10.22
CA GLU A 87 -32.21 4.04 8.99
C GLU A 87 -32.18 2.53 9.10
N ASP A 88 -33.34 1.91 8.96
CA ASP A 88 -33.46 0.48 8.97
C ASP A 88 -32.63 -0.06 7.80
N PRO A 89 -31.54 -0.80 8.04
CA PRO A 89 -30.72 -1.33 6.96
C PRO A 89 -31.47 -2.37 6.10
N ASP A 90 -32.66 -2.82 6.51
CA ASP A 90 -33.58 -3.55 5.62
C ASP A 90 -34.18 -2.65 4.51
N THR A 91 -34.13 -1.32 4.67
CA THR A 91 -34.58 -0.31 3.68
C THR A 91 -33.43 0.31 2.87
N MET A 92 -32.18 -0.06 3.16
CA MET A 92 -30.99 0.59 2.62
C MET A 92 -30.77 0.42 1.12
N ALA A 93 -31.13 -0.75 0.59
CA ALA A 93 -31.09 -1.00 -0.84
C ALA A 93 -32.04 -0.08 -1.62
N THR A 94 -33.12 0.35 -0.96
CA THR A 94 -34.10 1.28 -1.51
C THR A 94 -33.80 2.76 -1.19
N THR A 95 -33.15 3.08 -0.08
CA THR A 95 -32.85 4.49 0.27
C THR A 95 -31.69 5.06 -0.52
N CYS A 96 -30.68 4.26 -0.87
CA CYS A 96 -29.51 4.72 -1.64
C CYS A 96 -29.20 3.78 -2.81
N PRO A 97 -29.92 3.84 -3.95
CA PRO A 97 -29.63 2.99 -5.10
C PRO A 97 -28.36 3.42 -5.85
N GLU A 98 -27.74 2.50 -6.60
CA GLU A 98 -26.64 2.83 -7.51
C GLU A 98 -27.17 3.75 -8.65
N GLU A 99 -26.72 5.00 -8.68
CA GLU A 99 -27.26 5.99 -9.63
C GLU A 99 -26.65 5.88 -11.03
N HIS A 100 -27.42 5.29 -11.94
CA HIS A 100 -27.05 5.18 -13.34
C HIS A 100 -27.37 6.44 -14.16
N GLU A 101 -28.30 7.28 -13.71
CA GLU A 101 -28.72 8.50 -14.40
C GLU A 101 -27.82 9.71 -14.07
N PRO A 102 -27.78 10.74 -14.94
CA PRO A 102 -27.02 11.95 -14.67
C PRO A 102 -27.61 12.79 -13.53
N SER A 103 -27.07 12.64 -12.32
CA SER A 103 -27.31 13.51 -11.19
C SER A 103 -26.31 14.67 -11.10
N VAL A 104 -26.64 15.68 -10.30
CA VAL A 104 -25.74 16.79 -9.99
C VAL A 104 -24.63 16.27 -9.08
N ILE A 105 -23.38 16.57 -9.43
CA ILE A 105 -22.21 16.28 -8.60
C ILE A 105 -21.75 17.59 -7.97
N THR A 106 -21.82 17.71 -6.63
CA THR A 106 -21.47 18.89 -5.85
C THR A 106 -19.95 19.15 -5.87
N ALA A 107 -19.50 20.27 -5.29
CA ALA A 107 -18.06 20.55 -5.19
C ALA A 107 -17.36 19.60 -4.20
N GLU A 108 -18.01 19.30 -3.08
CA GLU A 108 -17.53 18.37 -2.05
C GLU A 108 -17.45 16.95 -2.61
N GLU A 109 -18.51 16.49 -3.28
CA GLU A 109 -18.52 15.17 -3.94
C GLU A 109 -17.41 15.04 -4.99
N LYS A 110 -17.06 16.12 -5.70
CA LYS A 110 -15.93 16.09 -6.66
C LYS A 110 -14.60 15.86 -5.96
N MET A 111 -14.38 16.50 -4.82
CA MET A 111 -13.16 16.34 -4.03
C MET A 111 -13.07 14.91 -3.50
N GLU A 112 -14.13 14.43 -2.84
CA GLU A 112 -14.18 13.09 -2.25
C GLU A 112 -14.07 11.99 -3.32
N LEU A 113 -14.70 12.16 -4.50
CA LEU A 113 -14.52 11.24 -5.62
C LEU A 113 -13.06 11.16 -6.07
N GLN A 114 -12.36 12.29 -6.12
CA GLN A 114 -10.95 12.30 -6.53
C GLN A 114 -10.07 11.62 -5.48
N GLU A 115 -10.33 11.83 -4.20
CA GLU A 115 -9.60 11.20 -3.10
C GLU A 115 -9.83 9.68 -3.09
N ASN A 116 -11.10 9.26 -3.08
CA ASN A 116 -11.45 7.84 -3.12
C ASN A 116 -10.90 7.16 -4.39
N ALA A 117 -10.96 7.80 -5.55
CA ALA A 117 -10.42 7.22 -6.78
C ALA A 117 -8.90 7.06 -6.76
N ARG A 118 -8.16 7.96 -6.10
CA ARG A 118 -6.71 7.81 -5.92
C ARG A 118 -6.40 6.64 -5.00
N MET A 119 -7.07 6.55 -3.84
CA MET A 119 -6.91 5.44 -2.91
C MET A 119 -7.20 4.10 -3.59
N VAL A 120 -8.31 4.02 -4.33
CA VAL A 120 -8.69 2.82 -5.09
C VAL A 120 -7.65 2.49 -6.18
N GLN A 121 -7.10 3.50 -6.86
CA GLN A 121 -6.02 3.30 -7.83
C GLN A 121 -4.75 2.75 -7.16
N SER A 122 -4.33 3.31 -6.02
CA SER A 122 -3.16 2.80 -5.27
C SER A 122 -3.36 1.35 -4.86
N LEU A 123 -4.53 1.00 -4.31
CA LEU A 123 -4.85 -0.39 -3.98
C LEU A 123 -4.93 -1.30 -5.22
N GLU A 124 -5.39 -0.79 -6.37
CA GLU A 124 -5.40 -1.53 -7.64
C GLU A 124 -3.98 -1.77 -8.16
N ASP A 125 -3.08 -0.78 -8.03
CA ASP A 125 -1.67 -0.91 -8.38
C ASP A 125 -1.00 -1.99 -7.54
N VAL A 126 -1.25 -1.99 -6.22
CA VAL A 126 -0.80 -3.03 -5.30
C VAL A 126 -1.43 -4.38 -5.65
N TYR A 127 -2.74 -4.43 -5.94
CA TYR A 127 -3.42 -5.66 -6.34
C TYR A 127 -2.81 -6.25 -7.61
N SER A 128 -2.61 -5.42 -8.64
CA SER A 128 -1.99 -5.81 -9.88
C SER A 128 -0.56 -6.32 -9.66
N LEU A 129 0.24 -5.59 -8.91
CA LEU A 129 1.62 -5.97 -8.59
C LEU A 129 1.70 -7.30 -7.82
N THR A 130 0.74 -7.56 -6.93
CA THR A 130 0.74 -8.72 -6.04
C THR A 130 0.07 -9.96 -6.62
N GLN A 131 -0.96 -9.78 -7.45
CA GLN A 131 -1.85 -10.85 -7.91
C GLN A 131 -1.87 -11.04 -9.43
N LYS A 132 -1.52 -10.02 -10.23
CA LYS A 132 -1.60 -10.06 -11.70
C LYS A 132 -0.23 -10.15 -12.37
N ASP A 133 0.60 -9.14 -12.16
CA ASP A 133 1.90 -8.96 -12.80
C ASP A 133 2.85 -8.20 -11.88
N ARG A 134 3.86 -8.91 -11.40
CA ARG A 134 4.90 -8.37 -10.51
C ARG A 134 5.90 -7.43 -11.19
N THR A 135 5.85 -7.27 -12.51
CA THR A 135 6.84 -6.50 -13.28
C THR A 135 6.45 -5.04 -13.49
N SER A 136 5.21 -4.68 -13.16
CA SER A 136 4.68 -3.32 -13.27
C SER A 136 4.25 -2.77 -11.91
N ALA A 137 4.77 -1.60 -11.54
CA ALA A 137 4.36 -0.90 -10.32
C ALA A 137 2.97 -0.25 -10.44
N THR A 138 2.48 -0.05 -11.66
CA THR A 138 1.13 0.43 -11.95
C THR A 138 0.25 -0.71 -12.41
N SER A 139 -1.07 -0.57 -12.23
CA SER A 139 -2.05 -1.56 -12.64
C SER A 139 -1.93 -1.93 -14.13
N VAL A 140 -1.89 -3.24 -14.39
CA VAL A 140 -2.01 -3.82 -15.73
C VAL A 140 -3.26 -4.70 -15.82
N LEU A 141 -4.22 -4.48 -14.93
CA LEU A 141 -5.54 -5.10 -15.04
C LEU A 141 -6.18 -4.70 -16.37
N THR A 142 -6.82 -5.66 -17.02
CA THR A 142 -7.67 -5.34 -18.18
C THR A 142 -8.82 -4.44 -17.75
N PRO A 143 -9.48 -3.69 -18.67
CA PRO A 143 -10.60 -2.83 -18.31
C PRO A 143 -11.72 -3.54 -17.55
N GLU A 144 -11.95 -4.82 -17.86
CA GLU A 144 -12.95 -5.66 -17.22
C GLU A 144 -12.51 -6.10 -15.81
N GLU A 145 -11.25 -6.53 -15.64
CA GLU A 145 -10.68 -6.87 -14.32
C GLU A 145 -10.66 -5.64 -13.39
N SER A 146 -10.25 -4.48 -13.91
CA SER A 146 -10.24 -3.21 -13.19
C SER A 146 -11.66 -2.79 -12.78
N TRP A 147 -12.66 -2.95 -13.66
CA TRP A 147 -14.06 -2.70 -13.31
C TRP A 147 -14.53 -3.60 -12.16
N ARG A 148 -14.29 -4.93 -12.22
CA ARG A 148 -14.65 -5.87 -11.14
C ARG A 148 -14.00 -5.46 -9.81
N PHE A 149 -12.70 -5.14 -9.85
CA PHE A 149 -11.94 -4.72 -8.66
C PHE A 149 -12.50 -3.42 -8.07
N ARG A 150 -12.60 -2.35 -8.86
CA ARG A 150 -13.08 -1.03 -8.40
C ARG A 150 -14.50 -1.09 -7.88
N ARG A 151 -15.39 -1.80 -8.58
CA ARG A 151 -16.78 -1.99 -8.15
C ARG A 151 -16.85 -2.67 -6.79
N ALA A 152 -16.07 -3.74 -6.58
CA ALA A 152 -15.97 -4.40 -5.28
C ALA A 152 -15.40 -3.44 -4.21
N MET A 153 -14.36 -2.69 -4.52
CA MET A 153 -13.74 -1.74 -3.60
C MET A 153 -14.71 -0.66 -3.12
N TYR A 154 -15.42 0.04 -4.02
CA TYR A 154 -16.38 1.07 -3.61
C TYR A 154 -17.56 0.51 -2.79
N ARG A 155 -17.96 -0.74 -3.03
CA ARG A 155 -18.98 -1.40 -2.21
C ARG A 155 -18.47 -1.80 -0.84
N ILE A 156 -17.20 -2.20 -0.75
CA ILE A 156 -16.52 -2.39 0.55
C ILE A 156 -16.48 -1.05 1.28
N MET A 157 -16.03 0.03 0.66
CA MET A 157 -16.01 1.37 1.27
C MET A 157 -17.39 1.79 1.78
N LEU A 158 -18.44 1.61 0.97
CA LEU A 158 -19.81 1.85 1.41
C LEU A 158 -20.12 1.02 2.65
N TYR A 159 -19.91 -0.31 2.61
CA TYR A 159 -20.17 -1.20 3.73
C TYR A 159 -19.45 -0.76 5.02
N CYS A 160 -18.19 -0.33 4.92
CA CYS A 160 -17.42 0.22 6.04
C CYS A 160 -18.09 1.47 6.61
N ARG A 161 -18.58 2.38 5.76
CA ARG A 161 -19.31 3.58 6.21
C ARG A 161 -20.66 3.26 6.86
N LEU A 162 -21.32 2.16 6.47
CA LEU A 162 -22.58 1.72 7.10
C LEU A 162 -22.37 1.16 8.49
N PHE A 163 -21.26 0.44 8.67
CA PHE A 163 -20.94 -0.26 9.90
C PHE A 163 -19.53 0.13 10.37
N PRO A 164 -19.27 1.42 10.62
CA PRO A 164 -17.91 1.87 10.86
C PRO A 164 -17.44 1.39 12.23
N GLY A 165 -16.17 1.01 12.31
CA GLY A 165 -15.57 0.42 13.51
C GLY A 165 -15.49 1.40 14.67
N ASP A 166 -15.18 2.65 14.38
CA ASP A 166 -15.06 3.74 15.34
C ASP A 166 -16.40 4.20 15.95
N ARG A 167 -17.53 3.64 15.49
CA ARG A 167 -18.86 3.96 16.03
C ARG A 167 -19.05 3.53 17.48
N TYR A 168 -18.35 2.47 17.90
CA TYR A 168 -18.55 1.86 19.20
C TYR A 168 -17.26 1.95 20.00
N THR A 169 -17.29 2.71 21.10
CA THR A 169 -16.25 2.63 22.11
C THR A 169 -16.30 1.27 22.81
N LEU A 170 -15.23 0.89 23.51
CA LEU A 170 -15.26 -0.34 24.33
C LEU A 170 -16.42 -0.34 25.32
N ASP A 171 -16.64 0.79 25.99
CA ASP A 171 -17.75 0.95 26.93
C ASP A 171 -19.09 0.68 26.23
N ASP A 172 -19.29 1.17 25.01
CA ASP A 172 -20.49 0.88 24.22
C ASP A 172 -20.62 -0.62 23.93
N ILE A 173 -19.52 -1.30 23.60
CA ILE A 173 -19.53 -2.72 23.25
C ILE A 173 -19.80 -3.59 24.48
N GLU A 174 -19.22 -3.24 25.63
CA GLU A 174 -19.49 -3.92 26.90
C GLU A 174 -20.94 -3.76 27.35
N GLU A 175 -21.55 -2.62 27.05
CA GLU A 175 -22.96 -2.34 27.32
C GLU A 175 -23.92 -3.00 26.31
N LEU A 176 -23.45 -3.37 25.11
CA LEU A 176 -24.27 -4.04 24.11
C LEU A 176 -24.64 -5.47 24.55
N GLU A 177 -25.93 -5.67 24.79
CA GLU A 177 -26.48 -7.02 24.98
C GLU A 177 -26.23 -7.91 23.76
N GLU A 178 -26.15 -9.22 23.96
CA GLU A 178 -25.96 -10.23 22.91
C GLU A 178 -26.96 -10.07 21.74
N GLU A 179 -28.19 -9.62 22.05
CA GLU A 179 -29.23 -9.36 21.06
C GLU A 179 -28.90 -8.15 20.16
N GLY A 180 -28.26 -7.11 20.70
CA GLY A 180 -27.80 -5.95 19.94
C GLY A 180 -26.72 -6.33 18.92
N ILE A 181 -25.74 -7.14 19.35
CA ILE A 181 -24.68 -7.67 18.48
C ILE A 181 -25.28 -8.53 17.36
N LYS A 182 -26.20 -9.44 17.68
CA LYS A 182 -26.91 -10.26 16.68
C LYS A 182 -27.70 -9.42 15.70
N GLN A 183 -28.35 -8.36 16.16
CA GLN A 183 -29.07 -7.44 15.29
C GLN A 183 -28.11 -6.77 14.30
N ILE A 184 -26.97 -6.24 14.75
CA ILE A 184 -25.97 -5.62 13.84
C ILE A 184 -25.45 -6.65 12.81
N GLN A 185 -25.14 -7.87 13.24
CA GLN A 185 -24.69 -8.95 12.35
C GLN A 185 -25.77 -9.33 11.31
N LYS A 186 -27.05 -9.34 11.72
CA LYS A 186 -28.18 -9.55 10.81
C LYS A 186 -28.29 -8.44 9.78
N GLN A 187 -28.12 -7.19 10.19
CA GLN A 187 -28.16 -6.02 9.31
C GLN A 187 -27.02 -6.04 8.27
N ARG A 188 -25.80 -6.36 8.70
CA ARG A 188 -24.65 -6.60 7.80
C ARG A 188 -24.94 -7.67 6.76
N THR A 189 -25.55 -8.78 7.19
CA THR A 189 -25.97 -9.87 6.32
C THR A 189 -27.02 -9.40 5.32
N ALA A 190 -28.02 -8.63 5.74
CA ALA A 190 -29.08 -8.10 4.88
C ALA A 190 -28.50 -7.21 3.76
N VAL A 191 -27.61 -6.27 4.10
CA VAL A 191 -26.97 -5.38 3.11
C VAL A 191 -26.20 -6.16 2.06
N LEU A 192 -25.40 -7.16 2.45
CA LEU A 192 -24.64 -7.95 1.49
C LEU A 192 -25.53 -8.94 0.71
N ALA A 193 -26.67 -9.37 1.26
CA ALA A 193 -27.59 -10.30 0.61
C ALA A 193 -28.27 -9.72 -0.64
N GLU A 194 -28.20 -8.41 -0.84
CA GLU A 194 -28.71 -7.72 -2.04
C GLU A 194 -27.84 -7.93 -3.28
N TYR A 195 -26.54 -8.23 -3.10
CA TYR A 195 -25.63 -8.41 -4.23
C TYR A 195 -25.72 -9.82 -4.84
N PRO A 196 -25.69 -9.96 -6.17
CA PRO A 196 -25.56 -11.25 -6.84
C PRO A 196 -24.35 -12.06 -6.37
N THR A 197 -24.43 -13.39 -6.49
CA THR A 197 -23.41 -14.30 -5.93
C THR A 197 -22.02 -14.09 -6.55
N ASP A 198 -21.95 -13.87 -7.86
CA ASP A 198 -20.70 -13.56 -8.58
C ASP A 198 -20.07 -12.26 -8.06
N GLU A 199 -20.87 -11.24 -7.74
CA GLU A 199 -20.39 -9.99 -7.18
C GLU A 199 -19.91 -10.16 -5.74
N LEU A 200 -20.59 -11.00 -4.93
CA LEU A 200 -20.12 -11.36 -3.59
C LEU A 200 -18.78 -12.10 -3.61
N LEU A 201 -18.54 -12.92 -4.63
CA LEU A 201 -17.25 -13.59 -4.82
C LEU A 201 -16.13 -12.58 -5.18
N GLN A 202 -16.46 -11.52 -5.92
CA GLN A 202 -15.53 -10.41 -6.18
C GLN A 202 -15.22 -9.62 -4.91
N LEU A 203 -16.24 -9.27 -4.11
CA LEU A 203 -16.05 -8.63 -2.80
C LEU A 203 -15.16 -9.48 -1.89
N TYR A 204 -15.44 -10.78 -1.79
CA TYR A 204 -14.63 -11.72 -1.04
C TYR A 204 -13.16 -11.74 -1.49
N ALA A 205 -12.91 -11.73 -2.81
CA ALA A 205 -11.56 -11.70 -3.36
C ALA A 205 -10.79 -10.42 -3.00
N VAL A 206 -11.45 -9.26 -3.03
CA VAL A 206 -10.84 -7.98 -2.63
C VAL A 206 -10.61 -7.93 -1.11
N VAL A 207 -11.56 -8.36 -0.29
CA VAL A 207 -11.39 -8.44 1.17
C VAL A 207 -10.22 -9.34 1.54
N ARG A 208 -10.09 -10.50 0.90
CA ARG A 208 -8.95 -11.41 1.13
C ARG A 208 -7.62 -10.79 0.71
N PHE A 209 -7.61 -10.01 -0.38
CA PHE A 209 -6.43 -9.24 -0.77
C PHE A 209 -6.05 -8.19 0.27
N LEU A 210 -7.02 -7.42 0.78
CA LEU A 210 -6.80 -6.42 1.82
C LEU A 210 -6.25 -7.06 3.11
N ARG A 211 -6.76 -8.24 3.49
CA ARG A 211 -6.19 -9.05 4.59
C ARG A 211 -4.74 -9.42 4.31
N GLY A 212 -4.43 -9.90 3.10
CA GLY A 212 -3.08 -10.27 2.69
C GLY A 212 -2.09 -9.10 2.67
N ILE A 213 -2.56 -7.86 2.47
CA ILE A 213 -1.75 -6.65 2.65
C ILE A 213 -1.35 -6.51 4.11
N LEU A 214 -2.30 -6.63 5.05
CA LEU A 214 -2.03 -6.48 6.48
C LEU A 214 -1.18 -7.62 7.03
N GLU A 215 -1.42 -8.86 6.62
CA GLU A 215 -0.55 -10.01 6.92
C GLU A 215 0.92 -9.71 6.56
N HIS A 216 1.13 -9.01 5.44
CA HIS A 216 2.45 -8.60 5.00
C HIS A 216 3.04 -7.43 5.80
N VAL A 217 2.21 -6.52 6.32
CA VAL A 217 2.67 -5.41 7.19
C VAL A 217 3.01 -5.90 8.59
N ILE A 218 2.16 -6.76 9.16
CA ILE A 218 2.25 -7.22 10.55
C ILE A 218 3.30 -8.34 10.70
N GLY A 219 3.43 -9.22 9.70
CA GLY A 219 4.37 -10.33 9.71
C GLY A 219 3.97 -11.53 10.60
N ASP A 220 2.90 -11.38 11.38
CA ASP A 220 2.25 -12.43 12.17
C ASP A 220 0.86 -12.72 11.60
N GLU A 221 0.61 -13.96 11.18
CA GLU A 221 -0.61 -14.38 10.48
C GLU A 221 -1.85 -14.38 11.37
N GLU A 222 -1.69 -14.74 12.65
CA GLU A 222 -2.79 -14.82 13.61
C GLU A 222 -3.24 -13.42 14.01
N LEU A 223 -2.28 -12.57 14.41
CA LEU A 223 -2.54 -11.17 14.73
C LEU A 223 -3.13 -10.42 13.53
N ALA A 224 -2.58 -10.65 12.32
CA ALA A 224 -3.11 -10.03 11.11
C ALA A 224 -4.53 -10.45 10.78
N THR A 225 -4.90 -11.71 11.04
CA THR A 225 -6.27 -12.18 10.79
C THR A 225 -7.28 -11.43 11.67
N ASN A 226 -6.94 -11.22 12.94
CA ASN A 226 -7.79 -10.53 13.91
C ASN A 226 -7.85 -9.03 13.59
N LEU A 227 -6.69 -8.39 13.43
CA LEU A 227 -6.61 -6.95 13.12
C LEU A 227 -7.20 -6.61 11.75
N ALA A 228 -7.16 -7.52 10.77
CA ALA A 228 -7.72 -7.24 9.46
C ALA A 228 -9.23 -6.96 9.48
N GLN A 229 -10.00 -7.62 10.37
CA GLN A 229 -11.43 -7.31 10.48
C GLN A 229 -11.65 -5.91 11.05
N LEU A 230 -10.79 -5.50 11.98
CA LEU A 230 -10.82 -4.19 12.60
C LEU A 230 -10.45 -3.08 11.61
N PHE A 231 -9.33 -3.23 10.90
CA PHE A 231 -8.94 -2.35 9.79
C PHE A 231 -10.03 -2.25 8.71
N LEU A 232 -10.62 -3.39 8.33
CA LEU A 232 -11.73 -3.38 7.37
C LEU A 232 -12.93 -2.61 7.90
N SER A 233 -13.18 -2.57 9.21
CA SER A 233 -14.26 -1.76 9.78
C SER A 233 -13.97 -0.25 9.78
N LEU A 234 -12.70 0.14 9.77
CA LEU A 234 -12.25 1.53 9.61
C LEU A 234 -12.21 1.96 8.13
N GLY A 235 -12.14 0.99 7.21
CA GLY A 235 -12.24 1.19 5.77
C GLY A 235 -10.93 0.94 5.03
N PRO A 236 -10.96 0.79 3.69
CA PRO A 236 -9.77 0.43 2.90
C PRO A 236 -8.62 1.46 2.96
N GLU A 237 -8.92 2.73 3.27
CA GLU A 237 -7.91 3.78 3.43
C GLU A 237 -6.96 3.45 4.59
N SER A 238 -7.49 3.05 5.75
CA SER A 238 -6.67 2.65 6.91
C SER A 238 -5.70 1.50 6.59
N ILE A 239 -6.08 0.59 5.68
CA ILE A 239 -5.23 -0.52 5.21
C ILE A 239 -4.15 -0.02 4.25
N LEU A 240 -4.50 0.90 3.36
CA LEU A 240 -3.53 1.52 2.48
C LEU A 240 -2.50 2.33 3.27
N ASP A 241 -2.94 3.12 4.24
CA ASP A 241 -2.06 3.89 5.12
C ASP A 241 -1.11 2.96 5.87
N ALA A 242 -1.64 1.90 6.48
CA ALA A 242 -0.80 0.91 7.17
C ALA A 242 0.20 0.23 6.24
N TYR A 243 -0.17 0.02 4.97
CA TYR A 243 0.72 -0.53 3.97
C TYR A 243 1.79 0.46 3.49
N GLU A 244 1.43 1.71 3.24
CA GLU A 244 2.34 2.76 2.76
C GLU A 244 3.33 3.17 3.86
N ASP A 245 2.84 3.36 5.08
CA ASP A 245 3.66 3.69 6.25
C ASP A 245 4.37 2.46 6.83
N ARG A 246 3.97 1.25 6.39
CA ARG A 246 4.44 -0.03 6.91
C ARG A 246 4.26 -0.13 8.42
N ASN A 247 3.23 0.51 8.93
CA ASN A 247 2.97 0.62 10.35
C ASN A 247 1.48 0.39 10.62
N TYR A 248 1.15 -0.47 11.59
CA TYR A 248 -0.23 -0.68 12.02
C TYR A 248 -0.57 0.05 13.33
N ASP A 249 0.37 0.83 13.89
CA ASP A 249 0.17 1.65 15.10
C ASP A 249 -0.94 2.69 14.93
N ILE A 250 -1.35 2.99 13.69
CA ILE A 250 -2.54 3.83 13.41
C ILE A 250 -3.79 3.32 14.14
N LEU A 251 -3.85 2.01 14.47
CA LEU A 251 -4.92 1.47 15.30
C LEU A 251 -4.85 1.93 16.76
N GLU A 252 -3.65 2.08 17.33
CA GLU A 252 -3.49 2.60 18.69
C GLU A 252 -4.07 4.01 18.78
N ASP A 253 -3.82 4.83 17.78
CA ASP A 253 -4.32 6.21 17.70
C ASP A 253 -5.84 6.27 17.46
N LEU A 254 -6.38 5.40 16.61
CA LEU A 254 -7.80 5.44 16.21
C LEU A 254 -8.75 4.75 17.20
N LEU A 255 -8.30 3.70 17.87
CA LEU A 255 -9.17 2.84 18.70
C LEU A 255 -8.79 2.85 20.17
N GLY A 256 -7.63 3.41 20.52
CA GLY A 256 -7.09 3.40 21.88
C GLY A 256 -6.51 2.03 22.28
N TYR A 257 -5.52 2.06 23.16
CA TYR A 257 -4.78 0.88 23.64
C TYR A 257 -5.66 -0.28 24.10
N SER A 258 -6.81 0.01 24.71
CA SER A 258 -7.65 -1.00 25.34
C SER A 258 -8.33 -1.95 24.33
N ILE A 259 -8.62 -1.53 23.10
CA ILE A 259 -9.25 -2.43 22.09
C ILE A 259 -8.25 -3.48 21.60
N LEU A 260 -6.96 -3.14 21.62
CA LEU A 260 -5.88 -3.98 21.10
C LEU A 260 -5.39 -5.03 22.12
N GLU A 261 -5.64 -4.82 23.41
CA GLU A 261 -5.25 -5.76 24.47
C GLU A 261 -6.19 -6.98 24.59
N GLU A 262 -7.44 -6.88 24.12
CA GLU A 262 -8.43 -7.96 24.19
C GLU A 262 -8.41 -8.89 22.96
N ASP A 263 -7.31 -9.63 22.72
CA ASP A 263 -7.15 -10.76 21.76
C ASP A 263 -7.78 -10.61 20.33
N GLY A 264 -8.27 -9.43 19.92
CA GLY A 264 -9.08 -9.22 18.72
C GLY A 264 -10.46 -9.87 18.73
N ASP A 265 -10.92 -10.36 19.89
CA ASP A 265 -12.11 -11.21 20.02
C ASP A 265 -13.40 -10.44 20.29
N THR A 266 -13.43 -9.16 19.94
CA THR A 266 -14.65 -8.34 20.09
C THR A 266 -15.76 -8.90 19.19
N PRO A 267 -16.92 -9.33 19.73
CA PRO A 267 -17.97 -10.01 18.95
C PRO A 267 -18.54 -9.18 17.78
N LEU A 268 -18.30 -7.87 17.82
CA LEU A 268 -18.70 -6.93 16.79
C LEU A 268 -17.75 -6.91 15.58
N TYR A 269 -16.46 -7.20 15.77
CA TYR A 269 -15.46 -7.19 14.70
C TYR A 269 -15.13 -8.61 14.21
N ILE A 270 -15.30 -9.64 15.06
CA ILE A 270 -15.10 -11.03 14.64
C ILE A 270 -15.96 -11.34 13.41
N GLY A 271 -15.28 -11.69 12.32
CA GLY A 271 -15.89 -12.00 11.04
C GLY A 271 -16.72 -10.86 10.45
N TYR A 272 -16.27 -9.61 10.64
CA TYR A 272 -16.87 -8.38 10.13
C TYR A 272 -17.39 -8.51 8.68
N PHE A 273 -16.61 -9.11 7.78
CA PHE A 273 -17.07 -9.50 6.44
C PHE A 273 -17.35 -11.00 6.26
N SER A 274 -16.60 -11.88 6.93
CA SER A 274 -16.68 -13.33 6.67
C SER A 274 -17.97 -13.95 7.18
N THR A 275 -18.46 -13.54 8.35
CA THR A 275 -19.71 -14.03 8.95
C THR A 275 -20.93 -13.75 8.05
N PRO A 276 -21.21 -12.50 7.64
CA PRO A 276 -22.36 -12.24 6.77
C PRO A 276 -22.26 -12.94 5.41
N LEU A 277 -21.06 -13.02 4.81
CA LEU A 277 -20.86 -13.76 3.56
C LEU A 277 -21.16 -15.26 3.71
N ASN A 278 -20.65 -15.88 4.78
CA ASN A 278 -20.91 -17.29 5.10
C ASN A 278 -22.40 -17.58 5.28
N ASN A 279 -23.12 -16.70 5.98
CA ASN A 279 -24.56 -16.80 6.16
C ASN A 279 -25.30 -16.74 4.81
N ILE A 280 -24.90 -15.84 3.92
CA ILE A 280 -25.50 -15.70 2.59
C ILE A 280 -25.23 -16.93 1.73
N TRP A 281 -24.01 -17.47 1.71
CA TRP A 281 -23.69 -18.67 0.93
C TRP A 281 -24.48 -19.89 1.43
N ALA A 282 -24.59 -20.05 2.75
CA ALA A 282 -25.41 -21.09 3.36
C ALA A 282 -26.88 -20.95 2.95
N ALA A 283 -27.44 -19.74 3.03
CA ALA A 283 -28.82 -19.45 2.63
C ALA A 283 -29.07 -19.71 1.13
N ARG A 284 -28.13 -19.30 0.27
CA ARG A 284 -28.20 -19.50 -1.19
C ARG A 284 -27.84 -20.93 -1.63
N LYS A 285 -27.39 -21.79 -0.70
CA LYS A 285 -26.87 -23.15 -0.99
C LYS A 285 -25.74 -23.13 -2.02
N VAL A 286 -24.95 -22.06 -2.00
CA VAL A 286 -23.74 -21.94 -2.81
C VAL A 286 -22.62 -22.53 -1.96
N THR A 287 -21.82 -23.42 -2.54
CA THR A 287 -20.58 -23.84 -1.90
C THR A 287 -19.79 -22.57 -1.64
N ALA A 288 -19.49 -22.26 -0.37
CA ALA A 288 -18.68 -21.10 -0.03
C ALA A 288 -17.47 -21.04 -0.98
N PRO A 289 -17.05 -19.83 -1.44
CA PRO A 289 -15.83 -19.67 -2.21
C PRO A 289 -14.75 -20.52 -1.59
N PRO A 290 -13.95 -21.11 -2.47
CA PRO A 290 -13.36 -22.38 -2.21
C PRO A 290 -12.43 -22.26 -1.02
N LYS A 291 -12.14 -23.42 -0.40
CA LYS A 291 -11.22 -23.57 0.73
C LYS A 291 -10.09 -22.54 0.66
N GLU A 292 -9.64 -22.04 1.81
CA GLU A 292 -8.58 -21.02 1.92
C GLU A 292 -7.36 -21.25 1.01
N GLU A 293 -7.11 -22.51 0.63
CA GLU A 293 -6.11 -22.97 -0.34
C GLU A 293 -6.32 -22.53 -1.80
N GLU A 294 -7.55 -22.28 -2.27
CA GLU A 294 -7.79 -21.86 -3.66
C GLU A 294 -7.62 -20.33 -3.81
N PRO A 295 -6.99 -19.87 -4.90
CA PRO A 295 -6.76 -18.45 -5.12
C PRO A 295 -8.09 -17.73 -5.40
N ALA A 296 -8.48 -16.82 -4.52
CA ALA A 296 -9.65 -15.96 -4.71
C ALA A 296 -9.49 -14.99 -5.90
N THR A 297 -8.27 -14.81 -6.39
CA THR A 297 -7.95 -13.92 -7.52
C THR A 297 -8.72 -14.27 -8.78
N LYS A 298 -9.13 -15.54 -8.99
CA LYS A 298 -9.93 -15.96 -10.15
C LYS A 298 -11.29 -15.27 -10.30
N TYR A 299 -11.78 -14.64 -9.23
CA TYR A 299 -13.04 -13.89 -9.28
C TYR A 299 -12.87 -12.48 -9.83
N ILE A 300 -11.63 -11.96 -9.82
CA ILE A 300 -11.28 -10.65 -10.39
C ILE A 300 -10.52 -10.86 -11.70
N LEU A 301 -9.47 -11.69 -11.69
CA LEU A 301 -8.51 -11.90 -12.76
C LEU A 301 -8.93 -12.99 -13.74
N ASP A 302 -8.77 -12.69 -15.02
CA ASP A 302 -8.95 -13.63 -16.13
C ASP A 302 -7.66 -14.41 -16.43
N GLU A 303 -6.50 -13.79 -16.19
CA GLU A 303 -5.17 -14.43 -16.33
C GLU A 303 -4.17 -13.86 -15.32
N ILE A 304 -3.09 -14.61 -15.05
CA ILE A 304 -1.98 -14.18 -14.20
C ILE A 304 -0.69 -14.20 -15.02
N ILE A 305 -0.03 -13.04 -15.13
CA ILE A 305 1.19 -12.86 -15.91
C ILE A 305 2.39 -13.31 -15.07
N GLY A 306 3.17 -14.23 -15.63
CA GLY A 306 4.38 -14.73 -14.98
C GLY A 306 4.12 -15.67 -13.79
N ALA A 307 2.94 -16.29 -13.69
CA ALA A 307 2.62 -17.26 -12.62
C ALA A 307 3.63 -18.42 -12.52
N ASN A 308 4.24 -18.80 -13.64
CA ASN A 308 5.21 -19.89 -13.74
C ASN A 308 6.65 -19.42 -13.90
N ASP A 309 6.93 -18.15 -13.60
CA ASP A 309 8.28 -17.63 -13.76
C ASP A 309 9.24 -18.22 -12.72
N THR A 310 10.48 -18.41 -13.14
CA THR A 310 11.57 -18.92 -12.31
C THR A 310 12.53 -17.80 -11.90
N CYS A 311 13.20 -18.00 -10.77
CA CYS A 311 14.30 -17.13 -10.37
C CYS A 311 15.39 -17.10 -11.45
N SER A 312 15.96 -15.92 -11.73
CA SER A 312 17.04 -15.76 -12.71
C SER A 312 18.38 -16.32 -12.21
N GLN A 313 18.52 -16.52 -10.90
CA GLN A 313 19.75 -17.05 -10.26
C GLN A 313 19.68 -18.55 -10.00
N CYS A 314 18.50 -19.12 -9.77
CA CYS A 314 18.33 -20.52 -9.42
C CYS A 314 17.06 -21.09 -10.07
N PRO A 315 16.94 -22.41 -10.24
CA PRO A 315 15.81 -23.02 -10.96
C PRO A 315 14.49 -23.01 -10.16
N SER A 316 14.40 -22.28 -9.05
CA SER A 316 13.18 -22.26 -8.22
C SER A 316 12.04 -21.55 -8.95
N LEU A 317 10.89 -22.22 -9.03
CA LEU A 317 9.62 -21.60 -9.42
C LEU A 317 9.20 -20.60 -8.33
N GLY A 318 9.05 -19.32 -8.69
CA GLY A 318 8.63 -18.29 -7.75
C GLY A 318 7.39 -17.52 -8.18
N GLY A 319 7.08 -17.49 -9.48
CA GLY A 319 5.92 -16.81 -10.03
C GLY A 319 5.83 -15.34 -9.57
N LEU A 320 4.66 -14.95 -9.05
CA LEU A 320 4.40 -13.62 -8.49
C LEU A 320 5.22 -13.28 -7.22
N LYS A 321 5.77 -14.29 -6.54
CA LYS A 321 6.61 -14.08 -5.34
C LYS A 321 8.06 -13.73 -5.67
N LEU A 322 8.43 -13.72 -6.95
CA LEU A 322 9.75 -13.26 -7.35
C LEU A 322 9.85 -11.74 -7.15
N ILE A 323 11.05 -11.33 -6.82
CA ILE A 323 11.45 -9.99 -6.47
C ILE A 323 11.99 -9.31 -7.73
N THR A 324 11.43 -8.17 -8.10
CA THR A 324 11.72 -7.36 -9.29
C THR A 324 11.87 -5.90 -8.89
N SER A 325 12.44 -5.08 -9.77
CA SER A 325 12.54 -3.63 -9.53
C SER A 325 11.20 -2.97 -9.17
N ALA A 326 10.09 -3.48 -9.69
CA ALA A 326 8.75 -2.97 -9.40
C ALA A 326 8.25 -3.30 -7.98
N ASN A 327 8.73 -4.37 -7.34
CA ASN A 327 8.23 -4.81 -6.02
C ASN A 327 9.29 -4.86 -4.91
N TRP A 328 10.50 -4.34 -5.13
CA TRP A 328 11.55 -4.33 -4.11
C TRP A 328 11.18 -3.65 -2.80
N HIS A 329 10.31 -2.65 -2.86
CA HIS A 329 9.77 -1.98 -1.68
C HIS A 329 8.94 -2.91 -0.78
N ARG A 330 8.62 -4.13 -1.24
CA ARG A 330 7.86 -5.16 -0.51
C ARG A 330 8.73 -6.24 0.12
N VAL A 331 10.04 -6.18 -0.05
CA VAL A 331 10.88 -7.23 0.52
C VAL A 331 10.98 -7.01 2.02
N ASP A 332 10.49 -7.98 2.77
CA ASP A 332 10.50 -7.99 4.23
C ASP A 332 11.91 -8.27 4.75
N LEU A 333 12.70 -7.22 4.81
CA LEU A 333 14.12 -7.22 5.13
C LEU A 333 14.49 -6.55 6.49
N GLN A 334 14.68 -7.31 7.57
CA GLN A 334 15.15 -6.74 8.85
C GLN A 334 16.62 -6.29 8.68
N PRO A 335 17.03 -5.04 8.96
CA PRO A 335 18.38 -4.54 8.66
C PRO A 335 19.49 -5.48 9.12
N THR A 336 19.36 -5.98 10.34
CA THR A 336 20.35 -6.86 10.96
C THR A 336 20.48 -8.22 10.28
N GLN A 337 19.48 -8.67 9.52
CA GLN A 337 19.54 -9.91 8.74
C GLN A 337 20.53 -9.80 7.56
N PHE A 338 20.88 -8.60 7.08
CA PHE A 338 21.87 -8.42 6.01
C PHE A 338 23.31 -8.44 6.48
N LEU A 339 23.52 -8.38 7.78
CA LEU A 339 24.86 -8.43 8.33
C LEU A 339 25.34 -9.87 8.39
N LYS A 340 26.34 -10.16 7.56
CA LYS A 340 26.97 -11.48 7.45
C LYS A 340 27.46 -11.98 8.81
N SER A 341 27.29 -13.29 9.04
CA SER A 341 28.00 -14.03 10.08
C SER A 341 27.82 -13.42 11.47
N HIS A 342 28.91 -12.99 12.10
CA HIS A 342 28.92 -12.45 13.45
C HIS A 342 28.65 -10.94 13.50
N LEU A 343 28.62 -10.23 12.35
CA LEU A 343 28.37 -8.78 12.33
C LEU A 343 27.00 -8.42 12.91
N LYS A 344 25.99 -9.26 12.67
CA LYS A 344 24.65 -9.10 13.26
C LYS A 344 24.61 -9.26 14.79
N GLN A 345 25.61 -9.92 15.37
CA GLN A 345 25.70 -10.19 16.81
C GLN A 345 26.52 -9.14 17.57
N THR A 346 27.18 -8.23 16.86
CA THR A 346 28.05 -7.20 17.46
C THR A 346 27.33 -5.86 17.49
N TYR A 347 26.91 -5.44 18.69
CA TYR A 347 26.15 -4.20 18.90
C TYR A 347 26.80 -2.95 18.27
N SER A 348 28.13 -2.81 18.37
CA SER A 348 28.85 -1.66 17.79
C SER A 348 28.83 -1.57 16.26
N ILE A 349 28.37 -2.61 15.58
CA ILE A 349 28.20 -2.65 14.13
C ILE A 349 26.72 -2.73 13.77
N SER A 350 25.98 -3.66 14.37
CA SER A 350 24.58 -3.92 14.04
C SER A 350 23.64 -2.77 14.39
N HIS A 351 23.84 -2.11 15.53
CA HIS A 351 23.00 -0.99 15.92
C HIS A 351 23.24 0.24 15.02
N PRO A 352 24.48 0.71 14.78
CA PRO A 352 24.71 1.81 13.85
C PRO A 352 24.36 1.49 12.39
N PHE A 353 24.46 0.22 11.96
CA PHE A 353 23.97 -0.21 10.65
C PHE A 353 22.46 -0.06 10.56
N SER A 354 21.73 -0.49 11.58
CA SER A 354 20.28 -0.36 11.65
C SER A 354 19.88 1.12 11.59
N GLN A 355 20.51 1.97 12.42
CA GLN A 355 20.30 3.43 12.38
C GLN A 355 20.57 4.05 11.00
N ALA A 356 21.62 3.64 10.30
CA ALA A 356 21.92 4.14 8.95
C ALA A 356 20.85 3.73 7.94
N VAL A 357 20.35 2.50 8.06
CA VAL A 357 19.23 2.01 7.27
C VAL A 357 17.94 2.75 7.62
N ASP A 358 17.65 2.97 8.90
CA ASP A 358 16.47 3.70 9.39
C ASP A 358 16.45 5.14 8.92
N LYS A 359 17.60 5.82 8.96
CA LYS A 359 17.75 7.17 8.43
C LYS A 359 17.34 7.23 6.96
N LEU A 360 17.82 6.30 6.13
CA LEU A 360 17.44 6.24 4.72
C LEU A 360 15.93 5.99 4.55
N ARG A 361 15.32 5.19 5.43
CA ARG A 361 13.87 4.97 5.42
C ARG A 361 13.10 6.25 5.64
N LEU A 362 13.45 6.98 6.69
CA LEU A 362 12.80 8.25 7.03
C LEU A 362 12.99 9.28 5.91
N GLU A 363 14.18 9.36 5.32
CA GLU A 363 14.44 10.24 4.18
C GLU A 363 13.59 9.88 2.95
N HIS A 364 13.37 8.58 2.66
CA HIS A 364 12.45 8.13 1.60
C HIS A 364 10.99 8.45 1.90
N ALA A 365 10.53 8.12 3.11
CA ALA A 365 9.15 8.34 3.52
C ALA A 365 8.83 9.84 3.44
N ALA A 366 9.73 10.69 3.93
CA ALA A 366 9.62 12.14 3.82
C ALA A 366 9.59 12.61 2.35
N ALA A 367 10.48 12.09 1.49
CA ALA A 367 10.49 12.45 0.07
C ALA A 367 9.19 12.07 -0.66
N THR A 368 8.66 10.88 -0.36
CA THR A 368 7.40 10.36 -0.92
C THR A 368 6.22 11.21 -0.44
N ARG A 369 6.17 11.50 0.87
CA ARG A 369 5.15 12.38 1.45
C ARG A 369 5.20 13.78 0.83
N GLU A 370 6.38 14.37 0.63
CA GLU A 370 6.48 15.69 0.02
C GLU A 370 6.15 15.70 -1.48
N GLU A 371 6.41 14.62 -2.21
CA GLU A 371 5.95 14.47 -3.59
C GLU A 371 4.43 14.36 -3.67
N ASN A 372 3.81 13.63 -2.74
CA ASN A 372 2.37 13.54 -2.59
C ASN A 372 1.75 14.90 -2.21
N LYS A 373 2.33 15.62 -1.24
CA LYS A 373 1.89 16.97 -0.85
C LYS A 373 2.06 18.01 -1.96
N ARG A 374 3.18 17.98 -2.70
CA ARG A 374 3.41 18.90 -3.84
C ARG A 374 2.44 18.67 -4.98
N SER A 375 2.07 17.42 -5.19
CA SER A 375 1.05 17.08 -6.17
C SER A 375 -0.34 17.59 -5.73
N TYR A 376 -0.58 17.75 -4.42
CA TYR A 376 -1.89 18.10 -3.85
C TYR A 376 -1.81 18.99 -2.58
N PRO A 377 -1.80 20.32 -2.72
CA PRO A 377 -1.61 21.26 -1.59
C PRO A 377 -2.84 21.43 -0.65
N GLY A 378 -3.76 20.45 -0.61
CA GLY A 378 -5.03 20.54 0.13
C GLY A 378 -5.17 19.64 1.37
N PHE A 379 -4.24 18.71 1.58
CA PHE A 379 -4.30 17.74 2.68
C PHE A 379 -3.65 18.34 3.95
N LYS A 380 -4.47 18.67 4.95
CA LYS A 380 -4.03 19.03 6.30
C LYS A 380 -4.45 17.91 7.24
N LEU A 381 -3.51 17.06 7.62
CA LEU A 381 -3.61 16.32 8.86
C LEU A 381 -2.98 17.22 9.93
N ASP A 382 -3.81 17.77 10.80
CA ASP A 382 -3.34 18.45 12.00
C ASP A 382 -2.94 17.36 13.02
N PHE A 383 -1.72 16.82 12.86
CA PHE A 383 -1.09 16.00 13.90
C PHE A 383 -0.34 16.93 14.86
N ASP A 384 -0.72 16.90 16.13
CA ASP A 384 0.01 17.57 17.21
C ASP A 384 1.35 16.84 17.45
N ASP A 385 2.44 17.55 17.21
CA ASP A 385 3.83 17.06 17.09
C ASP A 385 4.53 16.79 18.45
N ASP A 386 3.77 16.50 19.51
CA ASP A 386 4.26 16.59 20.90
C ASP A 386 4.51 15.23 21.61
N ASN A 387 4.52 14.09 20.92
CA ASN A 387 4.73 12.78 21.57
C ASN A 387 6.14 12.19 21.32
N ASP A 388 7.10 12.58 22.17
CA ASP A 388 8.41 11.93 22.35
C ASP A 388 8.23 10.61 23.13
N GLY A 389 7.68 9.59 22.45
CA GLY A 389 7.52 8.22 22.96
C GLY A 389 8.45 7.24 22.27
N ASP A 390 9.15 6.43 23.06
CA ASP A 390 10.15 5.43 22.67
C ASP A 390 9.47 4.27 21.90
N ASN A 391 9.23 4.44 20.60
CA ASN A 391 8.64 3.40 19.74
C ASN A 391 9.70 2.38 19.30
N ASP A 392 9.51 1.12 19.70
CA ASP A 392 10.26 -0.06 19.21
C ASP A 392 9.83 -0.34 17.75
N ILE A 393 10.30 0.50 16.83
CA ILE A 393 9.99 0.42 15.40
C ILE A 393 10.67 -0.83 14.81
N ARG A 394 9.92 -1.93 14.75
CA ARG A 394 10.25 -3.06 13.88
C ARG A 394 9.78 -2.76 12.47
N THR A 395 10.67 -2.33 11.58
CA THR A 395 10.30 -2.22 10.15
C THR A 395 11.48 -2.19 9.17
N TYR A 396 11.18 -2.11 7.86
CA TYR A 396 11.85 -2.77 6.73
C TYR A 396 12.45 -1.82 5.66
N LEU A 397 13.46 -2.27 4.87
CA LEU A 397 14.37 -1.40 4.07
C LEU A 397 13.69 -0.55 2.97
N PRO A 398 14.22 0.66 2.68
CA PRO A 398 13.57 1.59 1.78
C PRO A 398 13.81 1.25 0.29
N PRO A 399 12.92 1.73 -0.60
CA PRO A 399 13.11 1.67 -2.05
C PRO A 399 14.38 2.36 -2.54
N GLN A 400 15.09 3.19 -1.76
CA GLN A 400 16.40 3.68 -2.21
C GLN A 400 17.45 2.57 -2.32
N LEU A 401 17.31 1.42 -1.66
CA LEU A 401 18.14 0.25 -2.00
C LEU A 401 17.89 -0.31 -3.39
N ALA A 402 16.71 -0.07 -3.96
CA ALA A 402 16.46 -0.21 -5.39
C ALA A 402 17.25 0.79 -6.22
N GLN A 403 17.26 2.06 -5.81
CA GLN A 403 18.03 3.13 -6.47
C GLN A 403 19.55 2.95 -6.26
N PHE A 404 19.97 2.11 -5.30
CA PHE A 404 21.36 1.72 -5.04
C PHE A 404 21.80 0.48 -5.83
N LEU A 405 20.89 -0.30 -6.43
CA LEU A 405 21.22 -1.44 -7.31
C LEU A 405 21.85 -1.06 -8.68
N PRO A 406 21.54 0.08 -9.35
CA PRO A 406 22.30 0.56 -10.49
C PRO A 406 23.68 1.11 -10.06
N ASP A 407 23.78 1.69 -8.85
CA ASP A 407 25.08 2.06 -8.24
C ASP A 407 25.86 0.83 -7.73
N PHE A 408 25.19 -0.31 -7.53
CA PHE A 408 25.80 -1.63 -7.31
C PHE A 408 26.31 -2.25 -8.62
N ASN A 409 25.61 -2.06 -9.74
CA ASN A 409 26.16 -2.38 -11.06
C ASN A 409 27.38 -1.50 -11.37
N LYS A 410 27.42 -0.22 -10.93
CA LYS A 410 28.64 0.61 -10.96
C LYS A 410 29.73 0.19 -9.96
N LEU A 411 29.43 -0.68 -8.98
CA LEU A 411 30.45 -1.34 -8.14
C LEU A 411 31.09 -2.54 -8.84
N VAL A 412 30.41 -3.15 -9.82
CA VAL A 412 30.91 -4.26 -10.64
C VAL A 412 31.59 -3.74 -11.91
N ASP A 413 31.08 -2.66 -12.50
CA ASP A 413 31.71 -1.96 -13.61
C ASP A 413 32.83 -1.04 -13.10
N ASN A 414 34.08 -1.45 -13.33
CA ASN A 414 35.25 -0.60 -13.19
C ASN A 414 35.14 0.61 -14.15
N ASP A 415 34.51 1.72 -13.73
CA ASP A 415 34.64 3.00 -14.43
C ASP A 415 35.98 3.66 -14.02
N PRO A 416 37.01 3.65 -14.89
CA PRO A 416 38.33 4.18 -14.56
C PRO A 416 38.38 5.71 -14.50
N THR A 417 37.27 6.41 -14.77
CA THR A 417 37.25 7.88 -14.88
C THR A 417 36.92 8.60 -13.56
N ARG A 418 36.48 7.88 -12.52
CA ARG A 418 36.23 8.46 -11.19
C ARG A 418 37.54 8.51 -10.38
N THR A 419 38.12 9.71 -10.26
CA THR A 419 39.26 9.97 -9.38
C THR A 419 38.83 9.89 -7.91
N SER A 420 38.87 8.70 -7.31
CA SER A 420 38.67 8.47 -5.87
C SER A 420 39.97 8.67 -5.08
N PRO A 421 39.92 9.21 -3.85
CA PRO A 421 41.12 9.37 -3.02
C PRO A 421 41.54 8.05 -2.36
N ALA A 422 42.78 7.63 -2.64
CA ALA A 422 43.59 6.55 -2.02
C ALA A 422 43.59 5.14 -2.70
N PRO A 423 44.79 4.55 -2.93
CA PRO A 423 44.96 3.22 -3.54
C PRO A 423 44.46 2.03 -2.69
N PHE A 424 44.08 2.27 -1.42
CA PHE A 424 43.53 1.23 -0.53
C PHE A 424 42.12 0.79 -0.96
N TYR A 425 41.28 1.72 -1.44
CA TYR A 425 39.90 1.42 -1.83
C TYR A 425 39.81 0.56 -3.09
N ALA A 426 40.72 0.77 -4.05
CA ALA A 426 40.79 -0.06 -5.25
C ALA A 426 40.99 -1.55 -4.92
N ALA A 427 41.71 -1.89 -3.84
CA ALA A 427 41.96 -3.29 -3.46
C ALA A 427 40.80 -3.93 -2.68
N VAL A 428 40.01 -3.14 -1.93
CA VAL A 428 38.82 -3.62 -1.20
C VAL A 428 37.65 -3.88 -2.15
N PHE A 429 37.54 -3.09 -3.22
CA PHE A 429 36.49 -3.23 -4.24
C PHE A 429 36.91 -3.99 -5.51
N ALA A 430 38.22 -4.17 -5.77
CA ALA A 430 38.67 -5.05 -6.85
C ALA A 430 38.42 -6.51 -6.47
N THR A 431 37.32 -7.08 -6.93
CA THR A 431 37.04 -8.52 -6.81
C THR A 431 37.97 -9.31 -7.77
N PRO A 432 38.86 -10.20 -7.28
CA PRO A 432 39.75 -10.99 -8.15
C PRO A 432 39.08 -12.24 -8.74
N LYS A 433 37.76 -12.42 -8.54
CA LYS A 433 36.98 -13.51 -9.14
C LYS A 433 35.64 -12.95 -9.60
N PRO A 434 35.11 -13.46 -10.73
CA PRO A 434 33.72 -13.21 -11.05
C PRO A 434 32.88 -13.70 -9.87
N SER A 435 32.15 -12.80 -9.24
CA SER A 435 31.24 -13.22 -8.18
C SER A 435 30.11 -14.03 -8.83
N GLU A 436 29.48 -14.95 -8.09
CA GLU A 436 28.26 -15.60 -8.56
C GLU A 436 27.11 -14.61 -8.84
N TRP A 437 27.33 -13.32 -8.53
CA TRP A 437 26.41 -12.19 -8.66
C TRP A 437 26.78 -11.23 -9.79
N ASP A 438 27.80 -11.53 -10.61
CA ASP A 438 28.20 -10.63 -11.70
C ASP A 438 27.10 -10.44 -12.77
N GLU A 439 26.17 -11.38 -12.86
CA GLU A 439 24.99 -11.28 -13.72
C GLU A 439 23.74 -10.77 -12.97
N TRP A 440 23.90 -10.28 -11.74
CA TRP A 440 22.81 -9.71 -10.96
C TRP A 440 22.43 -8.34 -11.49
N THR A 441 21.20 -8.17 -11.96
CA THR A 441 20.75 -6.94 -12.61
C THR A 441 19.31 -6.61 -12.22
N GLN A 442 18.94 -5.34 -12.35
CA GLN A 442 17.64 -4.82 -11.91
C GLN A 442 16.45 -5.31 -12.74
N ASP A 443 16.71 -5.69 -13.99
CA ASP A 443 15.75 -6.17 -14.98
C ASP A 443 15.43 -7.66 -14.82
N LYS A 444 16.16 -8.37 -13.95
CA LYS A 444 15.93 -9.78 -13.65
C LYS A 444 15.03 -9.95 -12.43
N SER A 445 14.52 -11.17 -12.24
CA SER A 445 13.61 -11.50 -11.14
C SER A 445 14.21 -12.59 -10.26
N TYR A 446 14.17 -12.39 -8.94
CA TYR A 446 14.88 -13.25 -7.99
C TYR A 446 13.97 -13.81 -6.92
N CYS A 447 14.20 -15.04 -6.45
CA CYS A 447 13.48 -15.54 -5.28
C CYS A 447 14.04 -14.88 -4.01
N GLN A 448 13.23 -14.85 -2.95
CA GLN A 448 13.61 -14.32 -1.63
C GLN A 448 14.94 -14.89 -1.13
N SER A 449 15.19 -16.19 -1.32
CA SER A 449 16.43 -16.83 -0.88
C SER A 449 17.66 -16.30 -1.61
N CYS A 450 17.60 -16.16 -2.95
CA CYS A 450 18.70 -15.57 -3.72
C CYS A 450 18.91 -14.09 -3.37
N PHE A 451 17.82 -13.35 -3.17
CA PHE A 451 17.88 -11.95 -2.75
C PHE A 451 18.53 -11.79 -1.37
N ASN A 452 18.09 -12.57 -0.38
CA ASN A 452 18.68 -12.54 0.97
C ASN A 452 20.18 -12.88 0.93
N ARG A 453 20.55 -13.94 0.19
CA ARG A 453 21.96 -14.33 0.05
C ARG A 453 22.80 -13.24 -0.62
N PHE A 454 22.27 -12.59 -1.65
CA PHE A 454 22.94 -11.44 -2.28
C PHE A 454 23.20 -10.34 -1.25
N PHE A 455 22.20 -9.94 -0.48
CA PHE A 455 22.37 -8.88 0.52
C PHE A 455 23.33 -9.30 1.65
N GLU A 456 23.22 -10.52 2.19
CA GLU A 456 24.14 -11.02 3.22
C GLU A 456 25.61 -10.92 2.79
N GLU A 457 25.90 -11.15 1.50
CA GLU A 457 27.26 -11.10 0.99
C GLU A 457 27.78 -9.68 0.69
N ASN A 458 26.87 -8.73 0.49
CA ASN A 458 27.18 -7.44 -0.12
C ASN A 458 26.83 -6.22 0.74
N ALA A 459 25.87 -6.31 1.66
CA ALA A 459 25.40 -5.17 2.46
C ALA A 459 26.49 -4.55 3.36
N TRP A 460 27.40 -5.37 3.88
CA TRP A 460 28.52 -4.85 4.68
C TRP A 460 29.49 -3.99 3.85
N ARG A 461 29.62 -4.25 2.53
CA ARG A 461 30.45 -3.45 1.62
C ARG A 461 29.84 -2.08 1.36
N TRP A 462 28.52 -2.07 1.18
CA TRP A 462 27.75 -0.82 1.11
C TRP A 462 27.97 0.00 2.38
N TYR A 463 27.73 -0.60 3.55
CA TYR A 463 27.85 0.11 4.81
C TYR A 463 29.27 0.63 5.10
N LEU A 464 30.30 -0.15 4.73
CA LEU A 464 31.69 0.29 4.77
C LEU A 464 31.88 1.58 3.96
N ARG A 465 31.39 1.62 2.72
CA ARG A 465 31.48 2.79 1.85
C ARG A 465 30.76 4.00 2.46
N GLU A 466 29.53 3.83 2.92
CA GLU A 466 28.77 4.92 3.56
C GLU A 466 29.54 5.52 4.74
N LYS A 467 30.13 4.67 5.57
CA LYS A 467 30.98 5.14 6.68
C LYS A 467 32.17 5.94 6.19
N ILE A 468 32.90 5.42 5.19
CA ILE A 468 34.07 6.09 4.63
C ILE A 468 33.71 7.45 4.03
N GLU A 469 32.63 7.52 3.24
CA GLU A 469 32.14 8.76 2.62
C GLU A 469 31.66 9.76 3.68
N GLY A 470 31.14 9.26 4.81
CA GLY A 470 30.85 10.04 6.01
C GLY A 470 32.10 10.46 6.82
N GLY A 471 33.31 10.18 6.34
CA GLY A 471 34.57 10.58 6.98
C GLY A 471 35.11 9.59 8.03
N TRP A 472 34.54 8.38 8.13
CA TRP A 472 35.06 7.34 9.01
C TRP A 472 36.41 6.82 8.49
N ASN A 473 37.43 6.85 9.36
CA ASN A 473 38.71 6.21 9.10
C ASN A 473 38.73 4.83 9.78
N PRO A 474 38.62 3.72 9.01
CA PRO A 474 38.61 2.39 9.60
C PRO A 474 39.90 2.12 10.39
N PRO A 475 39.82 1.49 11.57
CA PRO A 475 41.00 0.94 12.24
C PRO A 475 41.59 -0.23 11.42
N GLU A 476 42.71 -0.78 11.87
CA GLU A 476 43.35 -1.93 11.20
C GLU A 476 42.38 -3.11 11.06
N ASP A 477 42.34 -3.71 9.87
CA ASP A 477 41.49 -4.87 9.57
C ASP A 477 41.73 -6.04 10.52
N CYS A 478 40.64 -6.62 11.01
CA CYS A 478 40.71 -7.88 11.71
C CYS A 478 41.08 -8.99 10.72
N TRP A 479 42.03 -9.85 11.08
CA TRP A 479 42.41 -10.98 10.23
C TRP A 479 41.25 -11.93 9.90
N TYR A 480 40.26 -12.01 10.79
CA TYR A 480 39.06 -12.83 10.58
C TYR A 480 37.89 -12.04 9.96
N GLY A 481 38.06 -10.73 9.70
CA GLY A 481 37.05 -9.87 9.08
C GLY A 481 35.65 -10.01 9.68
N TYR A 482 34.64 -10.07 8.82
CA TYR A 482 33.24 -10.29 9.20
C TYR A 482 32.96 -11.67 9.83
N ASN A 483 33.91 -12.61 9.73
CA ASN A 483 33.85 -13.94 10.36
C ASN A 483 34.46 -13.97 11.77
N CYS A 484 34.90 -12.83 12.33
CA CYS A 484 35.50 -12.80 13.65
C CYS A 484 34.51 -13.21 14.75
N LYS A 485 34.78 -14.30 15.46
CA LYS A 485 33.99 -14.70 16.65
C LYS A 485 34.27 -13.80 17.85
N THR A 486 35.48 -13.23 17.92
CA THR A 486 35.94 -12.44 19.07
C THR A 486 35.20 -11.12 19.21
N MET A 487 34.74 -10.51 18.12
CA MET A 487 33.95 -9.27 18.19
C MET A 487 32.59 -9.46 18.86
N VAL A 488 32.06 -10.68 18.95
CA VAL A 488 30.77 -10.95 19.62
C VAL A 488 30.90 -10.92 21.14
N HIS A 489 32.03 -11.38 21.68
CA HIS A 489 32.20 -11.58 23.13
C HIS A 489 33.29 -10.71 23.77
N LYS A 490 33.99 -9.87 22.99
CA LYS A 490 34.98 -8.91 23.50
C LYS A 490 34.80 -7.55 22.86
N GLN A 491 34.05 -6.67 23.53
CA GLN A 491 33.75 -5.32 23.04
C GLN A 491 35.04 -4.54 22.68
N ALA A 492 36.06 -4.59 23.54
CA ALA A 492 37.35 -3.94 23.25
C ALA A 492 38.02 -4.41 21.95
N HIS A 493 37.79 -5.66 21.51
CA HIS A 493 38.27 -6.14 20.21
C HIS A 493 37.39 -5.62 19.07
N ALA A 494 36.06 -5.62 19.25
CA ALA A 494 35.11 -5.05 18.30
C ALA A 494 35.41 -3.57 18.00
N ASP A 495 35.78 -2.80 19.02
CA ASP A 495 36.03 -1.36 18.88
C ASP A 495 37.41 -1.03 18.29
N SER A 496 38.40 -1.91 18.45
CA SER A 496 39.80 -1.63 18.07
C SER A 496 40.21 -2.15 16.68
N LYS A 497 39.33 -2.88 15.99
CA LYS A 497 39.61 -3.50 14.69
C LYS A 497 38.46 -3.29 13.72
N ASN A 498 38.76 -3.25 12.42
CA ASN A 498 37.73 -3.20 11.40
C ASN A 498 37.25 -4.62 11.10
N HIS A 499 35.95 -4.89 11.26
CA HIS A 499 35.32 -6.17 10.89
C HIS A 499 34.48 -6.07 9.62
N LEU A 500 34.27 -4.87 9.07
CA LEU A 500 33.69 -4.67 7.74
C LEU A 500 34.76 -4.91 6.65
N CYS A 501 35.42 -6.07 6.69
CA CYS A 501 36.47 -6.43 5.76
C CYS A 501 36.46 -7.94 5.48
N VAL A 502 37.07 -8.32 4.35
CA VAL A 502 37.18 -9.72 3.94
C VAL A 502 38.18 -10.45 4.85
N PRO A 503 37.85 -11.65 5.39
CA PRO A 503 38.78 -12.44 6.18
C PRO A 503 40.07 -12.75 5.41
N THR A 504 41.23 -12.44 6.01
CA THR A 504 42.55 -12.78 5.47
C THR A 504 43.12 -14.06 6.08
N ARG A 505 42.54 -14.56 7.19
CA ARG A 505 42.83 -15.84 7.83
C ARG A 505 41.54 -16.58 8.19
N GLY A 506 41.59 -17.91 8.19
CA GLY A 506 40.51 -18.76 8.70
C GLY A 506 39.56 -19.36 7.66
N GLY A 507 39.74 -19.09 6.37
CA GLY A 507 38.84 -19.57 5.30
C GLY A 507 37.45 -18.94 5.36
N PRO A 508 36.74 -18.86 4.22
CA PRO A 508 35.32 -18.48 4.20
C PRO A 508 34.43 -19.46 4.97
#